data_AF-A0A259C9W8-F1
#
_entry.id   AF-A0A259C9W8-F1
#
_cell.length_a   1.000
_cell.length_b   1.000
_cell.length_c   1.000
_cell.angle_alpha   90.00
_cell.angle_beta   90.00
_cell.angle_gamma   90.00
#
_symmetry.space_group_name_H-M   'P 1'
#
loop_
_entity.id
_entity.type
_entity.pdbx_description
1 polymer ?
#
loop_
_entity_poly.entity_id
_entity_poly.type
_entity_poly.pdbx_seq_one_letter_code
_entity_poly.pdbx_strand_id
1 'polypeptide(L)'
;MATSSSYVFNGQVISIDFSINSGAYKTVAGTDASANWVPTSSTVSFTPLTPTHGALQWGKNTIQFMPTQGTWTAQSIPFEISSSVNPQAQIQIYLFWESSTQFTLVVLVNGQVIFSGDQAQAVAIHA
;
A
#
# COMPACT_ATOMS: atom_id res chain seq x y z
N MET A 1 18.92 13.38 7.79
CA MET A 1 17.95 12.40 8.31
C MET A 1 17.87 11.27 7.29
N ALA A 2 18.13 10.03 7.68
CA ALA A 2 18.08 8.90 6.76
C ALA A 2 16.62 8.68 6.34
N THR A 3 16.34 8.82 5.05
CA THR A 3 15.04 8.48 4.48
C THR A 3 14.96 6.96 4.37
N SER A 4 14.18 6.32 5.23
CA SER A 4 13.85 4.90 5.05
C SER A 4 13.05 4.76 3.77
N SER A 5 13.56 3.96 2.83
CA SER A 5 12.85 3.63 1.60
C SER A 5 11.77 2.60 1.94
N SER A 6 10.51 3.00 1.78
CA SER A 6 9.40 2.06 1.86
C SER A 6 9.06 1.55 0.47
N TYR A 7 8.93 0.25 0.27
CA TYR A 7 8.69 -0.34 -1.04
C TYR A 7 7.25 -0.82 -1.16
N VAL A 8 6.62 -0.57 -2.32
CA VAL A 8 5.28 -1.08 -2.63
C VAL A 8 5.39 -2.20 -3.65
N PHE A 9 4.70 -3.31 -3.40
CA PHE A 9 4.62 -4.48 -4.26
C PHE A 9 3.15 -4.73 -4.61
N ASN A 10 2.87 -4.85 -5.91
CA ASN A 10 1.55 -5.18 -6.43
C ASN A 10 1.58 -6.61 -6.97
N GLY A 11 0.76 -7.49 -6.38
CA GLY A 11 0.66 -8.89 -6.74
C GLY A 11 -0.18 -9.21 -7.98
N GLN A 12 -0.66 -8.20 -8.71
CA GLN A 12 -1.45 -8.39 -9.91
C GLN A 12 -0.68 -8.16 -11.20
N VAL A 13 -1.22 -8.69 -12.30
CA VAL A 13 -0.72 -8.42 -13.66
C VAL A 13 -1.05 -7.03 -14.20
N ILE A 14 -2.00 -6.34 -13.56
CA ILE A 14 -2.37 -4.98 -13.92
C ILE A 14 -1.79 -3.96 -12.94
N SER A 15 -1.42 -2.80 -13.45
CA SER A 15 -0.95 -1.68 -12.63
C SER A 15 -2.08 -1.11 -11.77
N ILE A 16 -1.68 -0.53 -10.64
CA ILE A 16 -2.57 0.19 -9.72
C ILE A 16 -2.06 1.62 -9.55
N ASP A 17 -2.97 2.56 -9.34
CA ASP A 17 -2.66 3.85 -8.75
C ASP A 17 -2.76 3.73 -7.24
N PHE A 18 -1.72 4.15 -6.54
CA PHE A 18 -1.53 3.97 -5.11
C PHE A 18 -1.23 5.32 -4.43
N SER A 19 -1.82 5.57 -3.28
CA SER A 19 -1.60 6.75 -2.45
C SER A 19 -1.53 6.37 -0.96
N ILE A 20 -0.78 7.15 -0.20
CA ILE A 20 -0.69 7.06 1.26
C ILE A 20 -1.09 8.38 1.88
N ASN A 21 -1.91 8.33 2.92
CA ASN A 21 -2.33 9.47 3.73
C ASN A 21 -2.81 10.64 2.86
N SER A 22 -3.64 10.35 1.85
CA SER A 22 -4.17 11.35 0.91
C SER A 22 -3.09 12.13 0.14
N GLY A 23 -1.94 11.50 -0.10
CA GLY A 23 -0.88 12.02 -0.96
C GLY A 23 -1.21 11.92 -2.44
N ALA A 24 -0.27 12.37 -3.28
CA ALA A 24 -0.36 12.18 -4.73
C ALA A 24 -0.37 10.67 -5.07
N TYR A 25 -1.22 10.30 -6.02
CA TYR A 25 -1.22 8.95 -6.57
C TYR A 25 0.06 8.67 -7.34
N LYS A 26 0.60 7.47 -7.18
CA LYS A 26 1.72 6.92 -7.95
C LYS A 26 1.28 5.61 -8.57
N THR A 27 1.65 5.40 -9.82
CA THR A 27 1.40 4.13 -10.49
C THR A 27 2.42 3.08 -10.04
N VAL A 28 1.92 1.99 -9.45
CA VAL A 28 2.68 0.82 -9.06
C VAL A 28 2.42 -0.25 -10.12
N ALA A 29 3.48 -0.60 -10.86
CA ALA A 29 3.40 -1.61 -11.90
C ALA A 29 2.93 -2.95 -11.31
N GLY A 30 2.13 -3.68 -12.10
CA GLY A 30 1.82 -5.07 -11.79
C GLY A 30 3.06 -5.97 -11.88
N THR A 31 3.01 -7.08 -11.16
CA THR A 31 3.91 -8.23 -11.38
C THR A 31 3.64 -8.84 -12.75
N ASP A 32 4.68 -9.38 -13.40
CA ASP A 32 4.48 -10.17 -14.62
C ASP A 32 3.74 -11.49 -14.31
N ALA A 33 3.30 -12.19 -15.36
CA ALA A 33 2.65 -13.50 -15.23
C ALA A 33 3.56 -14.58 -14.60
N SER A 34 4.86 -14.32 -14.51
CA SER A 34 5.85 -15.18 -13.87
C SER A 34 5.99 -14.89 -12.36
N ALA A 35 5.19 -13.97 -11.81
CA ALA A 35 5.23 -13.57 -10.41
C ALA A 35 6.61 -13.05 -9.98
N ASN A 36 7.33 -12.35 -10.87
CA ASN A 36 8.58 -11.70 -10.49
C ASN A 36 8.27 -10.48 -9.63
N TRP A 37 8.20 -10.69 -8.30
CA TRP A 37 7.94 -9.67 -7.28
C TRP A 37 9.11 -8.70 -7.13
N VAL A 38 9.34 -7.88 -8.14
CA VAL A 38 10.37 -6.85 -8.11
C VAL A 38 9.83 -5.65 -7.31
N PRO A 39 10.56 -5.17 -6.28
CA PRO A 39 10.18 -3.96 -5.57
C PRO A 39 10.00 -2.82 -6.56
N THR A 40 8.86 -2.13 -6.54
CA THR A 40 8.71 -0.98 -7.41
C THR A 40 9.66 0.13 -7.00
N SER A 41 10.13 0.92 -7.97
CA SER A 41 10.94 2.13 -7.72
C SER A 41 10.17 3.20 -6.94
N SER A 42 8.86 3.01 -6.74
CA SER A 42 7.99 3.90 -6.00
C SER A 42 8.25 3.75 -4.50
N THR A 43 9.16 4.57 -4.00
CA THR A 43 9.42 4.68 -2.57
C THR A 43 8.43 5.61 -1.88
N VAL A 44 8.06 5.27 -0.65
CA VAL A 44 7.31 6.15 0.25
C VAL A 44 8.22 6.58 1.39
N SER A 45 8.22 7.87 1.71
CA SER A 45 8.95 8.42 2.85
C SER A 45 8.26 8.07 4.17
N PHE A 46 9.05 8.05 5.25
CA PHE A 46 8.57 7.94 6.62
C PHE A 46 8.86 9.23 7.39
N THR A 47 7.81 9.90 7.87
CA THR A 47 7.82 11.16 8.63
C THR A 47 7.20 10.93 10.02
N PRO A 48 7.98 10.46 11.01
CA PRO A 48 7.45 9.86 12.24
C PRO A 48 6.55 10.76 13.09
N LEU A 49 6.86 12.06 13.16
CA LEU A 49 6.26 12.99 14.11
C LEU A 49 5.33 14.02 13.46
N THR A 50 5.12 13.94 12.16
CA THR A 50 4.36 14.96 11.42
C THR A 50 3.45 14.28 10.40
N PRO A 51 2.12 14.32 10.61
CA PRO A 51 1.16 13.92 9.60
C PRO A 51 1.43 14.66 8.30
N THR A 52 1.92 13.91 7.33
CA THR A 52 2.34 14.44 6.03
C THR A 52 1.64 13.65 4.96
N HIS A 53 0.97 14.35 4.06
CA HIS A 53 0.30 13.70 2.93
C HIS A 53 1.36 13.03 2.05
N GLY A 54 1.13 11.77 1.68
CA GLY A 54 2.06 10.99 0.85
C GLY A 54 3.25 10.40 1.61
N ALA A 55 3.30 10.51 2.94
CA ALA A 55 4.34 9.89 3.76
C ALA A 55 3.71 9.05 4.88
N LEU A 56 4.38 7.97 5.25
CA LEU A 56 4.04 7.15 6.41
C LEU A 56 4.44 7.85 7.71
N GLN A 57 3.77 7.51 8.80
CA GLN A 57 4.06 8.03 10.14
C GLN A 57 3.81 6.97 11.21
N TRP A 58 4.22 7.23 12.44
CA TRP A 58 3.70 6.46 13.57
C TRP A 58 2.21 6.74 13.80
N GLY A 59 1.51 5.77 14.37
CA GLY A 59 0.06 5.81 14.53
C GLY A 59 -0.67 5.49 13.23
N LYS A 60 -1.82 6.13 13.05
CA LYS A 60 -2.76 5.81 11.96
C LYS A 60 -2.23 6.27 10.61
N ASN A 61 -2.30 5.36 9.65
CA ASN A 61 -2.04 5.58 8.24
C ASN A 61 -3.20 5.02 7.43
N THR A 62 -3.40 5.54 6.23
CA THR A 62 -4.37 5.04 5.26
C THR A 62 -3.69 4.86 3.93
N ILE A 63 -3.85 3.68 3.35
CA ILE A 63 -3.52 3.43 1.95
C ILE A 63 -4.79 3.58 1.12
N GLN A 64 -4.67 4.26 -0.01
CA GLN A 64 -5.70 4.28 -1.05
C GLN A 64 -5.14 3.68 -2.32
N PHE A 65 -5.93 2.87 -3.02
CA PHE A 65 -5.52 2.34 -4.31
C PHE A 65 -6.70 2.07 -5.23
N MET A 66 -6.43 2.08 -6.53
CA MET A 66 -7.37 1.65 -7.56
C MET A 66 -6.63 1.08 -8.76
N PRO A 67 -7.27 0.24 -9.58
CA PRO A 67 -6.67 -0.26 -10.82
C PRO A 67 -6.54 0.87 -11.83
N THR A 68 -5.45 0.90 -12.60
CA THR A 68 -5.25 1.93 -13.64
C THR A 68 -6.16 1.75 -14.87
N GLN A 69 -6.86 0.62 -14.95
CA GLN A 69 -7.73 0.26 -16.07
C GLN A 69 -9.13 -0.12 -15.58
N GLY A 70 -10.15 0.29 -16.34
CA GLY A 70 -11.56 0.09 -16.01
C GLY A 70 -12.13 1.21 -15.13
N THR A 71 -13.40 1.07 -14.76
CA THR A 71 -14.09 2.01 -13.89
C THR A 71 -14.14 1.43 -12.48
N TRP A 72 -13.34 1.99 -11.58
CA TRP A 72 -13.21 1.50 -10.21
C TRP A 72 -13.24 2.65 -9.23
N THR A 73 -13.77 2.39 -8.04
CA THR A 73 -13.65 3.30 -6.90
C THR A 73 -12.38 2.99 -6.13
N ALA A 74 -11.70 4.02 -5.65
CA ALA A 74 -10.54 3.87 -4.76
C ALA A 74 -10.91 3.08 -3.50
N GLN A 75 -10.17 2.02 -3.22
CA GLN A 75 -10.23 1.33 -1.93
C GLN A 75 -9.41 2.10 -0.92
N SER A 76 -9.84 2.10 0.35
CA SER A 76 -9.09 2.73 1.44
C SER A 76 -8.90 1.74 2.58
N ILE A 77 -7.65 1.45 2.95
CA ILE A 77 -7.30 0.52 4.01
C ILE A 77 -6.56 1.28 5.12
N PRO A 78 -7.18 1.48 6.29
CA PRO A 78 -6.48 2.03 7.43
C PRO A 78 -5.59 0.96 8.08
N PHE A 79 -4.44 1.37 8.58
CA PHE A 79 -3.55 0.55 9.39
C PHE A 79 -2.75 1.41 10.37
N GLU A 80 -2.07 0.79 11.33
CA GLU A 80 -1.32 1.49 12.37
C GLU A 80 0.13 1.02 12.41
N ILE A 81 1.06 1.97 12.51
CA ILE A 81 2.48 1.70 12.75
C ILE A 81 2.81 2.10 14.19
N SER A 82 3.15 1.13 15.04
CA SER A 82 3.53 1.38 16.43
C SER A 82 4.70 2.37 16.53
N SER A 83 4.66 3.26 17.54
CA SER A 83 5.78 4.16 17.87
C SER A 83 7.05 3.42 18.31
N SER A 84 6.97 2.12 18.61
CA SER A 84 8.12 1.27 18.88
C SER A 84 8.90 0.88 17.61
N VAL A 85 8.39 1.18 16.41
CA VAL A 85 9.08 0.92 15.14
C VAL A 85 10.18 1.95 14.91
N ASN A 86 11.41 1.49 14.67
CA ASN A 86 12.56 2.36 14.41
C ASN A 86 12.39 3.12 13.07
N PRO A 87 12.59 4.45 13.01
CA PRO A 87 12.46 5.23 11.78
C PRO A 87 13.51 4.88 10.71
N GLN A 88 14.59 4.16 11.03
CA GLN A 88 15.57 3.60 10.08
C GLN A 88 15.14 2.24 9.50
N ALA A 89 14.01 1.70 9.93
CA ALA A 89 13.52 0.42 9.46
C ALA A 89 13.04 0.50 8.01
N GLN A 90 13.32 -0.55 7.23
CA GLN A 90 12.75 -0.72 5.90
C GLN A 90 11.28 -1.13 6.04
N ILE A 91 10.38 -0.36 5.43
CA ILE A 91 8.96 -0.69 5.38
C ILE A 91 8.65 -1.33 4.02
N GLN A 92 7.90 -2.42 4.02
CA GLN A 92 7.46 -3.07 2.79
C GLN A 92 5.94 -3.19 2.82
N ILE A 93 5.30 -2.80 1.72
CA ILE A 93 3.86 -2.77 1.58
C ILE A 93 3.51 -3.71 0.43
N TYR A 94 2.81 -4.80 0.74
CA TYR A 94 2.35 -5.76 -0.24
C TYR A 94 0.85 -5.62 -0.40
N LEU A 95 0.43 -5.41 -1.65
CA LEU A 95 -0.97 -5.46 -2.02
C LEU A 95 -1.23 -6.73 -2.83
N PHE A 96 -2.12 -7.56 -2.30
CA PHE A 96 -2.68 -8.71 -2.97
C PHE A 96 -4.11 -8.40 -3.37
N TRP A 97 -4.53 -8.94 -4.50
CA TRP A 97 -5.86 -8.72 -5.04
C TRP A 97 -6.37 -10.08 -5.51
N GLU A 98 -7.31 -10.63 -4.77
CA GLU A 98 -7.81 -11.99 -4.98
C GLU A 98 -8.93 -12.03 -6.02
N SER A 99 -9.78 -10.99 -6.03
CA SER A 99 -10.89 -10.84 -6.98
C SER A 99 -11.29 -9.38 -7.10
N SER A 100 -12.13 -9.01 -8.07
CA SER A 100 -12.62 -7.64 -8.28
C SER A 100 -13.04 -6.89 -7.01
N THR A 101 -13.45 -7.61 -5.97
CA THR A 101 -13.87 -7.03 -4.70
C THR A 101 -12.98 -7.35 -3.51
N GLN A 102 -12.01 -8.26 -3.62
CA GLN A 102 -11.23 -8.73 -2.46
C GLN A 102 -9.76 -8.36 -2.60
N PHE A 103 -9.28 -7.62 -1.60
CA PHE A 103 -7.91 -7.13 -1.53
C PHE A 103 -7.33 -7.39 -0.16
N THR A 104 -6.06 -7.75 -0.11
CA THR A 104 -5.31 -7.94 1.13
C THR A 104 -4.11 -7.01 1.14
N LEU A 105 -3.96 -6.27 2.23
CA LEU A 105 -2.79 -5.45 2.49
C LEU A 105 -1.95 -6.14 3.56
N VAL A 106 -0.66 -6.31 3.28
CA VAL A 106 0.32 -6.77 4.28
C VAL A 106 1.44 -5.74 4.38
N VAL A 107 1.70 -5.24 5.59
CA VAL A 107 2.76 -4.28 5.86
C VAL A 107 3.82 -4.94 6.74
N LEU A 108 5.06 -4.90 6.28
CA LEU A 108 6.21 -5.43 6.99
C LEU A 108 7.15 -4.29 7.38
N VAL A 109 7.84 -4.49 8.49
CA VAL A 109 8.93 -3.65 8.97
C VAL A 109 10.13 -4.56 9.20
N ASN A 110 11.25 -4.32 8.51
CA ASN A 110 12.44 -5.17 8.57
C ASN A 110 12.12 -6.67 8.36
N GLY A 111 11.19 -6.98 7.45
CA GLY A 111 10.75 -8.35 7.17
C GLY A 111 9.74 -8.96 8.17
N GLN A 112 9.35 -8.24 9.22
CA GLN A 112 8.31 -8.69 10.17
C GLN A 112 6.96 -8.07 9.85
N VAL A 113 5.90 -8.89 9.78
CA VAL A 113 4.53 -8.42 9.55
C VAL A 113 4.07 -7.60 10.76
N ILE A 114 3.68 -6.35 10.52
CA ILE A 114 3.08 -5.45 11.52
C ILE A 114 1.58 -5.23 11.28
N PHE A 115 1.10 -5.53 10.08
CA PHE A 115 -0.31 -5.43 9.72
C PHE A 115 -0.62 -6.43 8.60
N SER A 116 -1.77 -7.10 8.71
CA SER A 116 -2.41 -7.84 7.64
C SER A 116 -3.91 -7.60 7.73
N GLY A 117 -4.54 -7.15 6.65
CA GLY A 117 -5.97 -6.87 6.65
C GLY A 117 -6.58 -7.03 5.27
N ASP A 118 -7.77 -7.61 5.25
CA ASP A 118 -8.58 -7.79 4.05
C ASP A 118 -9.60 -6.65 3.91
N GLN A 119 -9.90 -6.27 2.67
CA GLN A 119 -11.08 -5.49 2.32
C GLN A 119 -11.89 -6.24 1.27
N ALA A 120 -13.17 -6.39 1.55
CA ALA A 120 -14.17 -6.84 0.58
C ALA A 120 -15.04 -5.64 0.18
N GLN A 121 -15.12 -5.32 -1.11
CA GLN A 121 -16.16 -4.44 -1.63
C GLN A 121 -17.51 -5.15 -1.53
N ALA A 122 -18.50 -4.47 -0.95
CA ALA A 122 -19.89 -4.81 -1.22
C ALA A 122 -20.19 -4.48 -2.69
N VAL A 123 -20.47 -5.50 -3.51
CA VAL A 123 -20.96 -5.30 -4.87
C VAL A 123 -22.32 -4.60 -4.78
N ALA A 124 -22.38 -3.31 -5.11
CA ALA A 124 -23.66 -2.69 -5.45
C ALA A 124 -24.07 -3.22 -6.82
N ILE A 125 -24.87 -4.29 -6.83
CA ILE A 125 -25.55 -4.75 -8.04
C ILE A 125 -26.58 -3.67 -8.36
N HIS A 126 -26.30 -2.79 -9.32
CA HIS A 126 -27.36 -2.01 -9.95
C HIS A 126 -28.12 -2.97 -10.87
N ALA A 127 -29.33 -3.33 -10.42
CA ALA A 127 -30.33 -4.04 -11.20
C ALA A 127 -30.92 -3.17 -12.31
#